data_AF-A0A564YKB0-F1
#
_entry.id   AF-A0A564YKB0-F1
#
_cell.length_a   1.000
_cell.length_b   1.000
_cell.length_c   1.000
_cell.angle_alpha   90.00
_cell.angle_beta   90.00
_cell.angle_gamma   90.00
#
_symmetry.space_group_name_H-M   'P 1'
#
loop_
_entity.id
_entity.type
_entity.pdbx_description
1 polymer ?
#
loop_
_entity_poly.entity_id
_entity_poly.type
_entity_poly.pdbx_seq_one_letter_code
_entity_poly.pdbx_strand_id
1 'polypeptide(L)'
;MARYVVGAHSLNYVSAPSKQWNLGVFMNEFQISISSLTAEEINFELVNVDCTFANAIRRIINDEVPSIAIERVYMRQNTSIIPDEMFAHRLGLVPLNVDPDQLAFCTSGLPETDDLNEFDPKCHLIFDIKISGQPHNPRSSGDDENSSIHIYSSCLQWVPLPGQEEIFTGSKKPGAVFDTILLGKLNPEDEITARCVAVKGVGMDHAKFSPASAAFYSLFPSIKLKGVIRGELAFNLQKSFAKGVIEVDPQTQIASVGDSRLDDGSRQYLRDPELKEIVEVSLLPNHLLFTVETSTPGARLPESIVMSAIDIMISKCTYYLTIVEQPDFAVTPLTHPNFDIYSADQDKNSSSSTLNGRPAGVYAKFVSNNLLRATFVFKGEDHTLGAALKYCVLRSETVRLCGYNQAHPLENEIYFEIQSKQETAATVLRNGLYCLRACFEHVKRKLRSSLKKIQRQSTSSE
;
A
#
# COMPACT_ATOMS: atom_id res chain seq x y z
N MET A 1 46.90 4.46 -17.74
CA MET A 1 45.69 4.89 -17.01
C MET A 1 44.51 4.92 -17.98
N ALA A 2 43.71 3.87 -18.01
CA ALA A 2 42.50 3.84 -18.82
C ALA A 2 41.43 4.72 -18.15
N ARG A 3 41.09 5.84 -18.79
CA ARG A 3 39.96 6.68 -18.38
C ARG A 3 38.68 5.99 -18.86
N TYR A 4 37.87 5.52 -17.91
CA TYR A 4 36.48 5.13 -18.15
C TYR A 4 35.72 6.38 -18.61
N VAL A 5 35.25 6.40 -19.84
CA VAL A 5 34.28 7.39 -20.32
C VAL A 5 32.91 6.77 -20.12
N VAL A 6 32.13 7.32 -19.17
CA VAL A 6 30.73 6.95 -18.99
C VAL A 6 30.00 7.35 -20.27
N GLY A 7 29.61 6.34 -21.06
CA GLY A 7 28.80 6.55 -22.25
C GLY A 7 27.53 7.30 -21.87
N ALA A 8 27.26 8.40 -22.57
CA ALA A 8 26.03 9.16 -22.40
C ALA A 8 24.84 8.20 -22.52
N HIS A 9 24.17 7.94 -21.40
CA HIS A 9 22.84 7.38 -21.42
C HIS A 9 21.99 8.39 -22.18
N SER A 10 21.70 8.10 -23.44
CA SER A 10 20.67 8.80 -24.20
C SER A 10 19.40 8.74 -23.36
N LEU A 11 19.07 9.87 -22.75
CA LEU A 11 17.80 10.10 -22.08
C LEU A 11 16.73 9.72 -23.10
N ASN A 12 15.96 8.67 -22.82
CA ASN A 12 14.78 8.36 -23.61
C ASN A 12 13.86 9.58 -23.49
N TYR A 13 13.81 10.38 -24.56
CA TYR A 13 12.88 11.48 -24.70
C TYR A 13 11.49 10.87 -24.87
N VAL A 14 10.78 10.68 -23.75
CA VAL A 14 9.33 10.57 -23.79
C VAL A 14 8.84 11.94 -24.21
N SER A 15 8.23 12.03 -25.39
CA SER A 15 7.63 13.27 -25.89
C SER A 15 6.71 13.84 -24.81
N ALA A 16 6.92 15.10 -24.42
CA ALA A 16 5.98 15.81 -23.57
C ALA A 16 4.57 15.67 -24.19
N PRO A 17 3.53 15.35 -23.40
CA PRO A 17 2.19 15.23 -23.95
C PRO A 17 1.86 16.49 -24.74
N SER A 18 1.44 16.32 -25.99
CA SER A 18 1.21 17.40 -26.95
C SER A 18 0.05 18.34 -26.55
N LYS A 19 -0.66 18.01 -25.48
CA LYS A 19 -1.78 18.77 -24.92
C LYS A 19 -1.44 19.24 -23.52
N GLN A 20 -1.79 20.49 -23.26
CA GLN A 20 -1.80 21.05 -21.93
C GLN A 20 -2.73 20.22 -21.03
N TRP A 21 -2.16 19.64 -19.98
CA TRP A 21 -2.91 18.79 -19.05
C TRP A 21 -3.93 19.62 -18.28
N ASN A 22 -5.15 19.11 -18.17
CA ASN A 22 -6.15 19.60 -17.22
C ASN A 22 -6.96 18.42 -16.67
N LEU A 23 -7.74 18.68 -15.62
CA LEU A 23 -8.54 17.65 -14.96
C LEU A 23 -9.53 16.96 -15.93
N GLY A 24 -10.12 17.70 -16.86
CA GLY A 24 -11.03 17.14 -17.86
C GLY A 24 -10.34 16.21 -18.86
N VAL A 25 -9.14 16.56 -19.31
CA VAL A 25 -8.29 15.70 -20.16
C VAL A 25 -7.94 14.41 -19.41
N PHE A 26 -7.53 14.52 -18.14
CA PHE A 26 -7.27 13.35 -17.31
C PHE A 26 -8.50 12.43 -17.19
N MET A 27 -9.69 12.98 -16.88
CA MET A 27 -10.92 12.19 -16.75
C MET A 27 -11.35 11.48 -18.05
N ASN A 28 -10.95 12.01 -19.21
CA ASN A 28 -11.27 11.42 -20.50
C ASN A 28 -10.23 10.36 -20.93
N GLU A 29 -8.95 10.62 -20.69
CA GLU A 29 -7.85 9.76 -21.15
C GLU A 29 -7.51 8.63 -20.18
N PHE A 30 -7.78 8.80 -18.88
CA PHE A 30 -7.51 7.79 -17.86
C PHE A 30 -8.36 6.54 -18.04
N GLN A 31 -7.70 5.37 -18.02
CA GLN A 31 -8.34 4.08 -18.14
C GLN A 31 -7.80 3.09 -17.10
N ILE A 32 -8.67 2.16 -16.70
CA ILE A 32 -8.31 1.04 -15.83
C ILE A 32 -8.92 -0.25 -16.39
N SER A 33 -8.06 -1.24 -16.59
CA SER A 33 -8.43 -2.61 -16.96
C SER A 33 -8.00 -3.54 -15.85
N ILE A 34 -8.82 -4.55 -15.55
CA ILE A 34 -8.42 -5.60 -14.61
C ILE A 34 -8.15 -6.82 -15.49
N SER A 35 -6.97 -7.40 -15.36
CA SER A 35 -6.51 -8.55 -16.15
C SER A 35 -6.90 -9.87 -15.48
N SER A 36 -6.71 -9.98 -14.17
CA SER A 36 -7.13 -11.14 -13.37
C SER A 36 -7.62 -10.73 -11.98
N LEU A 37 -8.56 -11.51 -11.45
CA LEU A 37 -9.06 -11.36 -10.09
C LEU A 37 -9.29 -12.76 -9.51
N THR A 38 -8.61 -13.05 -8.41
CA THR A 38 -8.77 -14.27 -7.60
C THR A 38 -9.12 -13.87 -6.16
N ALA A 39 -9.33 -14.86 -5.28
CA ALA A 39 -9.54 -14.59 -3.86
C ALA A 39 -8.29 -13.99 -3.17
N GLU A 40 -7.10 -14.26 -3.70
CA GLU A 40 -5.81 -13.90 -3.08
C GLU A 40 -5.15 -12.71 -3.78
N GLU A 41 -5.44 -12.48 -5.06
CA GLU A 41 -4.70 -11.54 -5.90
C GLU A 41 -5.62 -10.77 -6.86
N ILE A 42 -5.30 -9.49 -7.09
CA ILE A 42 -5.83 -8.70 -8.19
C ILE A 42 -4.70 -8.14 -9.06
N ASN A 43 -4.82 -8.34 -10.37
CA ASN A 43 -3.96 -7.72 -11.37
C ASN A 43 -4.76 -6.71 -12.19
N PHE A 44 -4.27 -5.48 -12.25
CA PHE A 44 -4.93 -4.40 -12.99
C PHE A 44 -3.93 -3.44 -13.60
N GLU A 45 -4.34 -2.73 -14.65
CA GLU A 45 -3.51 -1.77 -15.36
C GLU A 45 -4.06 -0.36 -15.18
N LEU A 46 -3.18 0.61 -14.92
CA LEU A 46 -3.51 2.02 -14.92
C LEU A 46 -2.89 2.67 -16.17
N VAL A 47 -3.73 3.17 -17.06
CA VAL A 47 -3.31 3.76 -18.35
C VAL A 47 -3.57 5.27 -18.33
N ASN A 48 -2.61 6.02 -18.85
CA ASN A 48 -2.59 7.50 -18.88
C ASN A 48 -2.60 8.14 -17.49
N VAL A 49 -1.80 7.59 -16.57
CA VAL A 49 -1.59 8.16 -15.23
C VAL A 49 -0.11 8.25 -14.92
N ASP A 50 0.28 9.26 -14.14
CA ASP A 50 1.66 9.42 -13.67
C ASP A 50 1.98 8.41 -12.54
N CYS A 51 3.25 8.02 -12.45
CA CYS A 51 3.73 7.06 -11.44
C CYS A 51 3.51 7.53 -9.99
N THR A 52 3.34 8.84 -9.76
CA THR A 52 3.02 9.39 -8.43
C THR A 52 1.70 8.85 -7.87
N PHE A 53 0.65 8.70 -8.69
CA PHE A 53 -0.64 8.15 -8.25
C PHE A 53 -0.52 6.66 -7.93
N ALA A 54 0.15 5.92 -8.81
CA ALA A 54 0.47 4.52 -8.61
C ALA A 54 1.26 4.29 -7.31
N ASN A 55 2.34 5.04 -7.11
CA ASN A 55 3.15 4.94 -5.91
C ASN A 55 2.37 5.37 -4.66
N ALA A 56 1.46 6.34 -4.77
CA ALA A 56 0.58 6.70 -3.66
C ALA A 56 -0.35 5.54 -3.29
N ILE A 57 -1.04 4.92 -4.25
CA ILE A 57 -1.88 3.74 -3.99
C ILE A 57 -1.05 2.62 -3.33
N ARG A 58 0.13 2.30 -3.87
CA ARG A 58 1.02 1.27 -3.33
C ARG A 58 1.43 1.53 -1.88
N ARG A 59 1.83 2.76 -1.56
CA ARG A 59 2.24 3.16 -0.20
C ARG A 59 1.09 3.10 0.78
N ILE A 60 -0.08 3.62 0.40
CA ILE A 60 -1.27 3.59 1.26
C ILE A 60 -1.68 2.15 1.55
N ILE A 61 -1.65 1.25 0.56
CA ILE A 61 -1.94 -0.17 0.76
C ILE A 61 -1.03 -0.76 1.84
N ASN A 62 0.28 -0.49 1.76
CA ASN A 62 1.25 -1.09 2.67
C ASN A 62 1.21 -0.47 4.07
N ASP A 63 1.06 0.85 4.16
CA ASP A 63 1.37 1.61 5.36
C ASP A 63 0.12 2.14 6.08
N GLU A 64 -1.01 2.30 5.38
CA GLU A 64 -2.15 3.07 5.90
C GLU A 64 -3.49 2.35 5.89
N VAL A 65 -3.66 1.34 5.03
CA VAL A 65 -4.86 0.49 5.07
C VAL A 65 -4.81 -0.33 6.35
N PRO A 66 -5.83 -0.24 7.22
CA PRO A 66 -5.77 -0.89 8.52
C PRO A 66 -5.99 -2.40 8.43
N SER A 67 -5.43 -3.14 9.39
CA SER A 67 -5.71 -4.56 9.58
C SER A 67 -5.73 -4.91 11.07
N ILE A 68 -6.06 -6.16 11.39
CA ILE A 68 -6.11 -6.67 12.76
C ILE A 68 -4.95 -7.62 12.99
N ALA A 69 -4.16 -7.38 14.03
CA ALA A 69 -3.06 -8.25 14.43
C ALA A 69 -2.94 -8.32 15.97
N ILE A 70 -2.26 -9.35 16.47
CA ILE A 70 -1.97 -9.51 17.90
C ILE A 70 -0.95 -8.45 18.34
N GLU A 71 -1.32 -7.68 19.36
CA GLU A 71 -0.50 -6.59 19.91
C GLU A 71 0.09 -6.95 21.26
N ARG A 72 -0.72 -7.51 22.15
CA ARG A 72 -0.28 -7.90 23.50
C ARG A 72 -0.54 -9.38 23.75
N VAL A 73 0.43 -10.04 24.36
CA VAL A 73 0.34 -11.42 24.81
C VAL A 73 0.61 -11.46 26.31
N TYR A 74 -0.39 -11.86 27.10
CA TYR A 74 -0.25 -12.12 28.52
C TYR A 74 0.16 -13.57 28.70
N MET A 75 1.45 -13.79 28.97
CA MET A 75 1.97 -15.11 29.24
C MET A 75 1.63 -15.50 30.68
N ARG A 76 0.91 -16.61 30.86
CA ARG A 76 0.64 -17.17 32.20
C ARG A 76 1.65 -18.24 32.56
N GLN A 77 2.01 -19.07 31.58
CA GLN A 77 2.95 -20.16 31.75
C GLN A 77 3.56 -20.53 30.40
N ASN A 78 4.88 -20.64 30.35
CA ASN A 78 5.62 -21.17 29.21
C ASN A 78 6.81 -21.97 29.75
N THR A 79 6.73 -23.29 29.65
CA THR A 79 7.85 -24.19 29.99
C THR A 79 8.60 -24.68 28.76
N SER A 80 8.23 -24.20 27.57
CA SER A 80 8.87 -24.59 26.33
C SER A 80 10.29 -24.04 26.19
N ILE A 81 11.02 -24.56 25.20
CA ILE A 81 12.35 -24.06 24.83
C ILE A 81 12.28 -22.65 24.21
N ILE A 82 11.13 -22.25 23.65
CA ILE A 82 11.00 -20.97 22.94
C ILE A 82 10.78 -19.85 23.97
N PRO A 83 11.64 -18.82 23.99
CA PRO A 83 11.45 -17.68 24.87
C PRO A 83 10.14 -16.93 24.62
N ASP A 84 9.58 -16.34 25.67
CA ASP A 84 8.28 -15.66 25.65
C ASP A 84 8.20 -14.58 24.57
N GLU A 85 9.23 -13.74 24.46
CA GLU A 85 9.30 -12.64 23.50
C GLU A 85 9.32 -13.14 22.06
N MET A 86 9.99 -14.26 21.80
CA MET A 86 10.06 -14.87 20.48
C MET A 86 8.72 -15.51 20.11
N PHE A 87 8.06 -16.17 21.06
CA PHE A 87 6.74 -16.75 20.82
C PHE A 87 5.68 -15.66 20.61
N ALA A 88 5.68 -14.61 21.44
CA ALA A 88 4.80 -13.46 21.29
C ALA A 88 5.00 -12.72 19.96
N HIS A 89 6.26 -12.53 19.54
CA HIS A 89 6.57 -11.93 18.24
C HIS A 89 6.02 -12.77 17.07
N ARG A 90 6.15 -14.11 17.13
CA ARG A 90 5.58 -15.00 16.10
C ARG A 90 4.05 -14.94 16.07
N LEU A 91 3.41 -14.93 17.23
CA LEU A 91 1.95 -14.76 17.34
C LEU A 91 1.50 -13.43 16.72
N GLY A 92 2.25 -12.35 16.95
CA GLY A 92 2.01 -11.04 16.35
C GLY A 92 1.99 -11.02 14.82
N LEU A 93 2.71 -11.93 14.17
CA LEU A 93 2.81 -12.05 12.72
C LEU A 93 1.82 -13.04 12.09
N VAL A 94 0.99 -13.71 12.90
CA VAL A 94 -0.06 -14.59 12.36
C VAL A 94 -1.19 -13.72 11.80
N PRO A 95 -1.50 -13.81 10.49
CA PRO A 95 -2.61 -13.06 9.92
C PRO A 95 -3.94 -13.59 10.48
N LEU A 96 -4.80 -12.67 10.92
CA LEU A 96 -6.10 -13.00 11.50
C LEU A 96 -7.22 -12.78 10.48
N ASN A 97 -8.14 -13.72 10.41
CA ASN A 97 -9.29 -13.69 9.52
C ASN A 97 -10.41 -12.81 10.10
N VAL A 98 -10.16 -11.50 10.18
CA VAL A 98 -11.08 -10.51 10.76
C VAL A 98 -11.20 -9.31 9.83
N ASP A 99 -12.43 -8.88 9.54
CA ASP A 99 -12.67 -7.64 8.80
C ASP A 99 -12.39 -6.44 9.72
N PRO A 100 -11.36 -5.63 9.43
CA PRO A 100 -11.00 -4.50 10.29
C PRO A 100 -12.06 -3.40 10.31
N ASP A 101 -13.02 -3.35 9.38
CA ASP A 101 -14.10 -2.36 9.41
C ASP A 101 -15.13 -2.65 10.52
N GLN A 102 -15.13 -3.86 11.08
CA GLN A 102 -15.98 -4.26 12.20
C GLN A 102 -15.45 -3.80 13.57
N LEU A 103 -14.19 -3.34 13.64
CA LEU A 103 -13.54 -2.86 14.87
C LEU A 103 -13.11 -1.40 14.75
N ALA A 104 -13.17 -0.70 15.88
CA ALA A 104 -12.63 0.65 16.03
C ALA A 104 -11.14 0.62 16.37
N PHE A 105 -10.43 1.72 16.11
CA PHE A 105 -9.10 1.93 16.65
C PHE A 105 -9.17 2.13 18.17
N CYS A 106 -8.18 1.59 18.89
CA CYS A 106 -8.05 1.83 20.33
C CYS A 106 -7.75 3.31 20.60
N THR A 107 -8.44 3.92 21.55
CA THR A 107 -8.20 5.32 21.98
C THR A 107 -7.33 5.42 23.22
N SER A 108 -7.28 4.34 24.01
CA SER A 108 -6.44 4.20 25.20
C SER A 108 -5.40 3.10 25.01
N GLY A 109 -4.36 3.12 25.84
CA GLY A 109 -3.41 2.02 25.91
C GLY A 109 -4.09 0.71 26.29
N LEU A 110 -3.47 -0.41 25.91
CA LEU A 110 -3.92 -1.74 26.30
C LEU A 110 -3.81 -1.93 27.82
N PRO A 111 -4.76 -2.63 28.45
CA PRO A 111 -4.71 -2.97 29.87
C PRO A 111 -3.39 -3.62 30.30
N GLU A 112 -3.01 -3.46 31.57
CA GLU A 112 -1.83 -4.14 32.14
C GLU A 112 -2.15 -5.57 32.58
N THR A 113 -3.41 -5.85 32.91
CA THR A 113 -3.87 -7.17 33.33
C THR A 113 -4.59 -7.90 32.21
N ASP A 114 -4.80 -9.20 32.39
CA ASP A 114 -5.52 -10.05 31.44
C ASP A 114 -7.00 -10.26 31.82
N ASP A 115 -7.56 -9.41 32.69
CA ASP A 115 -8.98 -9.43 33.07
C ASP A 115 -9.86 -9.02 31.88
N LEU A 116 -10.83 -9.87 31.57
CA LEU A 116 -11.74 -9.67 30.44
C LEU A 116 -12.59 -8.40 30.57
N ASN A 117 -12.84 -7.94 31.79
CA ASN A 117 -13.66 -6.76 32.04
C ASN A 117 -12.96 -5.44 31.68
N GLU A 118 -11.63 -5.45 31.53
CA GLU A 118 -10.83 -4.27 31.17
C GLU A 118 -10.76 -4.06 29.65
N PHE A 119 -11.13 -5.06 28.84
CA PHE A 119 -11.11 -4.96 27.38
C PHE A 119 -12.41 -4.38 26.83
N ASP A 120 -12.31 -3.29 26.06
CA ASP A 120 -13.42 -2.77 25.26
C ASP A 120 -13.77 -3.71 24.09
N PRO A 121 -15.02 -4.24 24.02
CA PRO A 121 -15.49 -5.10 22.94
C PRO A 121 -15.45 -4.46 21.54
N LYS A 122 -15.37 -3.14 21.44
CA LYS A 122 -15.36 -2.40 20.17
C LYS A 122 -13.99 -2.33 19.50
N CYS A 123 -12.91 -2.48 20.26
CA CYS A 123 -11.54 -2.33 19.73
C CYS A 123 -10.61 -3.51 20.04
N HIS A 124 -11.00 -4.44 20.91
CA HIS A 124 -10.21 -5.62 21.26
C HIS A 124 -10.84 -6.93 20.77
N LEU A 125 -9.98 -7.85 20.33
CA LEU A 125 -10.31 -9.27 20.14
C LEU A 125 -9.41 -10.14 20.99
N ILE A 126 -9.97 -11.14 21.67
CA ILE A 126 -9.26 -11.97 22.62
C ILE A 126 -9.10 -13.38 22.08
N PHE A 127 -7.90 -13.94 22.20
CA PHE A 127 -7.61 -15.33 21.86
C PHE A 127 -6.86 -15.99 23.01
N ASP A 128 -7.37 -17.11 23.51
CA ASP A 128 -6.69 -17.93 24.50
C ASP A 128 -5.90 -19.05 23.80
N ILE A 129 -4.72 -19.33 24.33
CA ILE A 129 -3.86 -20.44 23.94
C ILE A 129 -3.70 -21.31 25.18
N LYS A 130 -4.06 -22.59 25.05
CA LYS A 130 -3.81 -23.60 26.08
C LYS A 130 -3.37 -24.89 25.44
N ILE A 131 -2.07 -25.17 25.53
CA ILE A 131 -1.44 -26.34 24.91
C ILE A 131 -0.59 -27.04 25.97
N SER A 132 -0.72 -28.36 26.06
CA SER A 132 0.17 -29.19 26.86
C SER A 132 0.68 -30.36 26.04
N GLY A 133 1.96 -30.66 26.20
CA GLY A 133 2.60 -31.79 25.56
C GLY A 133 2.14 -33.08 26.22
N GLN A 134 1.37 -33.92 25.50
CA GLN A 134 0.94 -35.20 26.08
C GLN A 134 2.14 -36.13 26.31
N PRO A 135 2.16 -36.88 27.43
CA PRO A 135 3.20 -37.87 27.68
C PRO A 135 3.14 -38.99 26.64
N HIS A 136 4.31 -39.49 26.25
CA HIS A 136 4.46 -40.54 25.25
C HIS A 136 3.61 -41.77 25.60
N ASN A 137 2.82 -42.28 24.64
CA ASN A 137 2.06 -43.52 24.80
C ASN A 137 2.96 -44.70 24.39
N PRO A 138 3.43 -45.57 25.31
CA PRO A 138 4.50 -46.56 25.05
C PRO A 138 4.11 -47.72 24.11
N ARG A 139 3.00 -47.63 23.37
CA ARG A 139 2.45 -48.71 22.52
C ARG A 139 2.73 -48.55 21.02
N SER A 140 3.32 -47.45 20.58
CA SER A 140 3.77 -47.26 19.20
C SER A 140 5.20 -47.80 19.06
N SER A 141 5.31 -49.08 18.70
CA SER A 141 6.57 -49.72 18.35
C SER A 141 6.97 -49.30 16.92
N GLY A 142 8.03 -48.50 16.80
CA GLY A 142 8.67 -48.16 15.53
C GLY A 142 8.76 -46.65 15.30
N ASP A 143 9.97 -46.12 15.47
CA ASP A 143 10.46 -44.82 15.01
C ASP A 143 9.71 -43.56 15.49
N ASP A 144 9.95 -43.13 16.74
CA ASP A 144 10.26 -41.74 17.14
C ASP A 144 10.19 -41.62 18.67
N GLU A 145 11.25 -42.04 19.38
CA GLU A 145 11.37 -41.91 20.85
C GLU A 145 11.41 -40.45 21.34
N ASN A 146 11.24 -39.46 20.46
CA ASN A 146 11.28 -38.03 20.79
C ASN A 146 10.45 -37.18 19.81
N SER A 147 9.21 -37.58 19.50
CA SER A 147 8.36 -36.79 18.59
C SER A 147 7.93 -35.47 19.25
N SER A 148 8.70 -34.41 19.03
CA SER A 148 8.34 -33.05 19.45
C SER A 148 6.95 -32.67 18.95
N ILE A 149 6.09 -32.14 19.81
CA ILE A 149 4.73 -31.75 19.44
C ILE A 149 4.78 -30.40 18.73
N HIS A 150 4.30 -30.36 17.49
CA HIS A 150 4.23 -29.14 16.70
C HIS A 150 3.05 -28.27 17.14
N ILE A 151 3.33 -27.01 17.49
CA ILE A 151 2.31 -26.01 17.75
C ILE A 151 2.03 -25.26 16.46
N TYR A 152 0.79 -25.32 16.00
CA TYR A 152 0.32 -24.55 14.85
C TYR A 152 -0.60 -23.40 15.27
N SER A 153 -0.80 -22.43 14.38
CA SER A 153 -1.70 -21.28 14.54
C SER A 153 -3.15 -21.62 14.84
N SER A 154 -3.61 -22.83 14.52
CA SER A 154 -4.91 -23.36 14.96
C SER A 154 -5.08 -23.44 16.49
N CYS A 155 -4.01 -23.25 17.26
CA CYS A 155 -4.10 -23.17 18.72
C CYS A 155 -4.77 -21.88 19.24
N LEU A 156 -4.96 -20.86 18.40
CA LEU A 156 -5.62 -19.62 18.76
C LEU A 156 -7.13 -19.85 18.92
N GLN A 157 -7.62 -19.86 20.16
CA GLN A 157 -9.04 -20.02 20.45
C GLN A 157 -9.67 -18.67 20.76
N TRP A 158 -10.56 -18.19 19.88
CA TRP A 158 -11.26 -16.93 20.09
C TRP A 158 -12.17 -16.99 21.32
N VAL A 159 -12.07 -15.97 22.17
CA VAL A 159 -12.92 -15.75 23.36
C VAL A 159 -13.77 -14.51 23.09
N PRO A 160 -15.09 -14.64 22.87
CA PRO A 160 -15.94 -13.52 22.53
C PRO A 160 -16.12 -12.58 23.72
N LEU A 161 -15.93 -11.28 23.47
CA LEU A 161 -16.35 -10.23 24.41
C LEU A 161 -17.85 -9.93 24.24
N PRO A 162 -18.51 -9.27 25.22
CA PRO A 162 -19.93 -8.96 25.16
C PRO A 162 -20.35 -8.30 23.84
N GLY A 163 -21.35 -8.89 23.16
CA GLY A 163 -21.88 -8.43 21.87
C GLY A 163 -21.13 -8.91 20.61
N GLN A 164 -19.93 -9.48 20.75
CA GLN A 164 -19.14 -9.93 19.58
C GLN A 164 -19.68 -11.20 18.94
N GLU A 165 -20.32 -12.09 19.70
CA GLU A 165 -20.94 -13.32 19.16
C GLU A 165 -21.99 -13.03 18.07
N GLU A 166 -22.69 -11.90 18.17
CA GLU A 166 -23.70 -11.46 17.20
C GLU A 166 -23.06 -10.88 15.92
N ILE A 167 -21.91 -10.21 16.07
CA ILE A 167 -21.17 -9.58 14.96
C ILE A 167 -20.45 -10.67 14.13
N PHE A 168 -19.83 -11.62 14.81
CA PHE A 168 -18.97 -12.64 14.23
C PHE A 168 -19.66 -14.00 14.17
N THR A 169 -20.66 -14.13 13.31
CA THR A 169 -21.44 -15.37 13.13
C THR A 169 -20.96 -16.22 11.95
N GLY A 170 -21.10 -17.55 12.06
CA GLY A 170 -20.88 -18.49 10.95
C GLY A 170 -19.42 -18.63 10.52
N SER A 171 -19.15 -18.43 9.22
CA SER A 171 -17.81 -18.55 8.60
C SER A 171 -16.88 -17.35 8.86
N LYS A 172 -17.35 -16.33 9.59
CA LYS A 172 -16.60 -15.12 9.95
C LYS A 172 -16.09 -15.14 11.39
N LYS A 173 -15.92 -16.32 11.98
CA LYS A 173 -15.35 -16.43 13.31
C LYS A 173 -13.89 -15.95 13.29
N PRO A 174 -13.50 -15.05 14.21
CA PRO A 174 -12.12 -14.66 14.37
C PRO A 174 -11.24 -15.89 14.62
N GLY A 175 -10.12 -15.94 13.90
CA GLY A 175 -9.16 -17.04 13.96
C GLY A 175 -7.97 -16.73 13.07
N ALA A 176 -7.00 -17.63 13.04
CA ALA A 176 -5.91 -17.53 12.07
C ALA A 176 -6.46 -17.72 10.65
N VAL A 177 -5.87 -17.04 9.66
CA VAL A 177 -6.19 -17.30 8.24
C VAL A 177 -5.75 -18.70 7.82
N PHE A 178 -4.57 -19.10 8.28
CA PHE A 178 -3.98 -20.40 8.00
C PHE A 178 -3.82 -21.15 9.32
N ASP A 179 -4.37 -22.36 9.41
CA ASP A 179 -4.35 -23.19 10.63
C ASP A 179 -3.04 -23.95 10.86
N THR A 180 -2.13 -23.91 9.87
CA THR A 180 -0.93 -24.74 9.75
C THR A 180 0.37 -23.95 9.89
N ILE A 181 0.32 -22.67 10.28
CA ILE A 181 1.54 -21.89 10.52
C ILE A 181 2.20 -22.45 11.78
N LEU A 182 3.40 -23.03 11.63
CA LEU A 182 4.17 -23.54 12.75
C LEU A 182 4.62 -22.37 13.63
N LEU A 183 4.23 -22.37 14.90
CA LEU A 183 4.63 -21.38 15.89
C LEU A 183 5.79 -21.86 16.75
N GLY A 184 5.85 -23.17 17.00
CA GLY A 184 6.85 -23.74 17.88
C GLY A 184 6.79 -25.25 17.98
N LYS A 185 7.68 -25.80 18.80
CA LYS A 185 7.72 -27.23 19.13
C LYS A 185 7.82 -27.39 20.65
N LEU A 186 7.06 -28.33 21.19
CA LEU A 186 7.06 -28.69 22.61
C LEU A 186 7.69 -30.06 22.80
N ASN A 187 8.40 -30.24 23.91
CA ASN A 187 8.69 -31.57 24.40
C ASN A 187 7.44 -32.15 25.10
N PRO A 188 7.40 -33.47 25.34
CA PRO A 188 6.43 -34.04 26.27
C PRO A 188 6.47 -33.31 27.61
N GLU A 189 5.32 -33.10 28.24
CA GLU A 189 5.15 -32.38 29.53
C GLU A 189 5.32 -30.85 29.47
N ASP A 190 5.89 -30.27 28.41
CA ASP A 190 5.92 -28.81 28.25
C ASP A 190 4.49 -28.25 28.07
N GLU A 191 4.23 -27.06 28.59
CA GLU A 191 2.95 -26.39 28.47
C GLU A 191 3.12 -24.90 28.12
N ILE A 192 2.16 -24.40 27.33
CA ILE A 192 2.01 -22.99 27.03
C ILE A 192 0.57 -22.59 27.33
N THR A 193 0.41 -21.61 28.22
CA THR A 193 -0.85 -20.94 28.49
C THR A 193 -0.67 -19.43 28.37
N ALA A 194 -1.38 -18.82 27.43
CA ALA A 194 -1.30 -17.40 27.16
C ALA A 194 -2.66 -16.83 26.71
N ARG A 195 -2.84 -15.53 26.90
CA ARG A 195 -3.96 -14.76 26.34
C ARG A 195 -3.42 -13.70 25.41
N CYS A 196 -3.93 -13.67 24.18
CA CYS A 196 -3.54 -12.73 23.15
C CYS A 196 -4.64 -11.70 22.94
N VAL A 197 -4.27 -10.44 22.78
CA VAL A 197 -5.16 -9.34 22.43
C VAL A 197 -4.78 -8.82 21.05
N ALA A 198 -5.73 -8.90 20.13
CA ALA A 198 -5.62 -8.32 18.80
C ALA A 198 -6.35 -6.98 18.73
N VAL A 199 -5.74 -6.04 18.01
CA VAL A 199 -6.24 -4.67 17.83
C VAL A 199 -6.16 -4.27 16.37
N LYS A 200 -6.89 -3.21 16.03
CA LYS A 200 -6.79 -2.54 14.73
C LYS A 200 -5.57 -1.62 14.70
N GLY A 201 -4.71 -1.81 13.72
CA GLY A 201 -3.51 -0.99 13.48
C GLY A 201 -3.28 -0.73 12.00
N VAL A 202 -2.18 -0.03 11.68
CA VAL A 202 -1.76 0.32 10.31
C VAL A 202 -0.30 -0.06 10.08
N GLY A 203 0.06 -0.40 8.85
CA GLY A 203 1.42 -0.89 8.51
C GLY A 203 2.55 0.11 8.81
N MET A 204 2.26 1.41 8.83
CA MET A 204 3.22 2.46 9.17
C MET A 204 3.73 2.34 10.62
N ASP A 205 2.91 1.81 11.53
CA ASP A 205 3.30 1.55 12.91
C ASP A 205 4.12 0.26 13.02
N HIS A 206 3.59 -0.82 12.43
CA HIS A 206 4.31 -2.09 12.39
C HIS A 206 3.89 -2.92 11.17
N ALA A 207 4.86 -3.59 10.53
CA ALA A 207 4.64 -4.37 9.30
C ALA A 207 3.60 -5.50 9.47
N LYS A 208 3.39 -6.00 10.69
CA LYS A 208 2.34 -6.98 11.02
C LYS A 208 0.93 -6.51 10.70
N PHE A 209 0.73 -5.20 10.62
CA PHE A 209 -0.55 -4.59 10.27
C PHE A 209 -0.69 -4.34 8.76
N SER A 210 0.28 -4.72 7.93
CA SER A 210 0.13 -4.59 6.48
C SER A 210 -0.89 -5.63 5.98
N PRO A 211 -1.99 -5.20 5.34
CA PRO A 211 -3.03 -6.13 4.87
C PRO A 211 -2.60 -6.89 3.60
N ALA A 212 -1.61 -6.37 2.88
CA ALA A 212 -1.10 -6.97 1.65
C ALA A 212 0.15 -7.80 1.92
N SER A 213 0.20 -9.00 1.36
CA SER A 213 1.43 -9.82 1.31
C SER A 213 2.44 -9.18 0.35
N ALA A 214 1.94 -8.71 -0.80
CA ALA A 214 2.71 -7.97 -1.78
C ALA A 214 1.81 -6.94 -2.47
N ALA A 215 2.30 -5.71 -2.61
CA ALA A 215 1.69 -4.70 -3.45
C ALA A 215 2.79 -3.97 -4.23
N PHE A 216 2.82 -4.17 -5.53
CA PHE A 216 3.85 -3.61 -6.40
C PHE A 216 3.27 -3.26 -7.77
N TYR A 217 4.06 -2.50 -8.52
CA TYR A 217 3.75 -2.21 -9.90
C TYR A 217 5.02 -2.20 -10.74
N SER A 218 4.85 -2.52 -12.01
CA SER A 218 5.87 -2.37 -13.05
C SER A 218 5.36 -1.42 -14.14
N LEU A 219 6.28 -0.88 -14.93
CA LEU A 219 5.94 -0.09 -16.11
C LEU A 219 5.70 -1.03 -17.28
N PHE A 220 4.73 -0.69 -18.14
CA PHE A 220 4.46 -1.48 -19.33
C PHE A 220 5.68 -1.45 -20.28
N PRO A 221 6.24 -2.62 -20.63
CA PRO A 221 7.32 -2.71 -21.62
C PRO A 221 6.77 -2.49 -23.03
N SER A 222 7.30 -1.50 -23.74
CA SER A 222 7.05 -1.27 -25.15
C SER A 222 8.24 -1.76 -25.96
N ILE A 223 8.03 -2.88 -26.65
CA ILE A 223 9.00 -3.50 -27.54
C ILE A 223 8.68 -3.07 -28.97
N LYS A 224 9.67 -2.51 -29.68
CA LYS A 224 9.58 -2.11 -31.08
C LYS A 224 10.68 -2.79 -31.88
N LEU A 225 10.28 -3.41 -32.99
CA LEU A 225 11.19 -4.03 -33.94
C LEU A 225 11.46 -3.05 -35.10
N LYS A 226 12.73 -2.72 -35.33
CA LYS A 226 13.15 -1.85 -36.43
C LYS A 226 13.25 -2.69 -37.70
N GLY A 227 12.15 -2.71 -38.44
CA GLY A 227 12.05 -3.43 -39.72
C GLY A 227 11.58 -4.88 -39.55
N VAL A 228 11.60 -5.62 -40.66
CA VAL A 228 11.08 -6.99 -40.71
C VAL A 228 12.21 -7.97 -40.41
N ILE A 229 12.09 -8.71 -39.31
CA ILE A 229 13.06 -9.70 -38.87
C ILE A 229 12.56 -11.08 -39.32
N ARG A 230 13.42 -11.84 -40.03
CA ARG A 230 13.06 -13.12 -40.66
C ARG A 230 14.09 -14.22 -40.41
N GLY A 231 13.66 -15.46 -40.56
CA GLY A 231 14.54 -16.63 -40.60
C GLY A 231 15.21 -16.92 -39.26
N GLU A 232 16.48 -17.30 -39.28
CA GLU A 232 17.24 -17.66 -38.06
C GLU A 232 17.27 -16.52 -37.03
N LEU A 233 17.40 -15.27 -37.49
CA LEU A 233 17.41 -14.09 -36.63
C LEU A 233 16.08 -13.91 -35.88
N ALA A 234 14.94 -14.27 -36.50
CA ALA A 234 13.64 -14.24 -35.84
C ALA A 234 13.53 -15.28 -34.72
N PHE A 235 14.08 -16.49 -34.93
CA PHE A 235 14.11 -17.53 -33.89
C PHE A 235 15.10 -17.20 -32.76
N ASN A 236 16.24 -16.59 -33.08
CA ASN A 236 17.20 -16.11 -32.08
C ASN A 236 16.62 -14.96 -31.25
N LEU A 237 15.88 -14.05 -31.91
CA LEU A 237 15.10 -13.02 -31.24
C LEU A 237 14.08 -13.64 -30.29
N GLN A 238 13.28 -14.60 -30.75
CA GLN A 238 12.28 -15.26 -29.91
C GLN A 238 12.89 -15.94 -28.68
N LYS A 239 14.05 -16.62 -28.83
CA LYS A 239 14.78 -17.23 -27.71
C LYS A 239 15.35 -16.22 -26.72
N SER A 240 15.52 -14.98 -27.14
CA SER A 240 16.06 -13.90 -26.30
C SER A 240 15.02 -13.24 -25.40
N PHE A 241 13.75 -13.65 -25.49
CA PHE A 241 12.65 -13.15 -24.66
C PHE A 241 11.90 -14.31 -24.00
N ALA A 242 11.11 -13.98 -22.97
CA ALA A 242 10.19 -14.93 -22.36
C ALA A 242 9.16 -15.46 -23.39
N LYS A 243 8.66 -16.67 -23.14
CA LYS A 243 7.69 -17.32 -24.03
C LYS A 243 6.42 -16.48 -24.15
N GLY A 244 6.00 -16.18 -25.39
CA GLY A 244 4.81 -15.38 -25.70
C GLY A 244 5.07 -13.89 -25.93
N VAL A 245 6.27 -13.38 -25.62
CA VAL A 245 6.65 -11.97 -25.88
C VAL A 245 6.88 -11.73 -27.37
N ILE A 246 7.61 -12.63 -28.02
CA ILE A 246 7.86 -12.61 -29.45
C ILE A 246 7.24 -13.86 -30.07
N GLU A 247 6.41 -13.63 -31.07
CA GLU A 247 5.81 -14.68 -31.89
C GLU A 247 6.52 -14.72 -33.24
N VAL A 248 6.74 -15.94 -33.74
CA VAL A 248 7.32 -16.15 -35.07
C VAL A 248 6.30 -16.95 -35.87
N ASP A 249 5.85 -16.38 -36.99
CA ASP A 249 4.93 -17.07 -37.89
C ASP A 249 5.62 -18.29 -38.51
N PRO A 250 5.07 -19.51 -38.36
CA PRO A 250 5.68 -20.73 -38.88
C PRO A 250 5.76 -20.79 -40.42
N GLN A 251 4.89 -20.07 -41.14
CA GLN A 251 4.89 -20.06 -42.61
C GLN A 251 5.83 -18.98 -43.17
N THR A 252 5.74 -17.76 -42.67
CA THR A 252 6.52 -16.63 -43.19
C THR A 252 7.88 -16.45 -42.51
N GLN A 253 8.09 -17.11 -41.36
CA GLN A 253 9.25 -16.96 -40.47
C GLN A 253 9.52 -15.51 -40.05
N ILE A 254 8.47 -14.67 -40.03
CA ILE A 254 8.55 -13.28 -39.59
C ILE A 254 8.31 -13.22 -38.08
N ALA A 255 9.16 -12.49 -37.36
CA ALA A 255 8.92 -12.17 -35.96
C ALA A 255 7.98 -10.97 -35.80
N SER A 256 7.02 -11.09 -34.88
CA SER A 256 6.15 -10.02 -34.40
C SER A 256 6.15 -9.97 -32.88
N VAL A 257 5.85 -8.80 -32.33
CA VAL A 257 5.63 -8.67 -30.89
C VAL A 257 4.27 -9.27 -30.56
N GLY A 258 4.26 -10.30 -29.71
CA GLY A 258 3.07 -10.92 -29.14
C GLY A 258 2.57 -10.08 -27.95
N ASP A 259 2.61 -10.64 -26.75
CA ASP A 259 2.27 -9.90 -25.53
C ASP A 259 3.53 -9.35 -24.84
N SER A 260 3.75 -8.04 -24.97
CA SER A 260 4.87 -7.39 -24.29
C SER A 260 4.79 -7.49 -22.76
N ARG A 261 3.60 -7.64 -22.17
CA ARG A 261 3.43 -7.76 -20.70
C ARG A 261 4.23 -8.89 -20.07
N LEU A 262 4.50 -9.93 -20.86
CA LEU A 262 5.22 -11.12 -20.40
C LEU A 262 6.75 -10.92 -20.36
N ASP A 263 7.25 -9.75 -20.81
CA ASP A 263 8.67 -9.44 -20.76
C ASP A 263 9.14 -9.28 -19.30
N ASP A 264 10.13 -10.09 -18.94
CA ASP A 264 10.74 -10.10 -17.61
C ASP A 264 11.88 -9.07 -17.46
N GLY A 265 12.18 -8.32 -18.54
CA GLY A 265 13.24 -7.33 -18.56
C GLY A 265 14.65 -7.96 -18.49
N SER A 266 14.81 -9.22 -18.87
CA SER A 266 16.10 -9.93 -18.87
C SER A 266 17.17 -9.31 -19.79
N ARG A 267 16.74 -8.55 -20.82
CA ARG A 267 17.61 -7.86 -21.79
C ARG A 267 18.61 -8.78 -22.51
N GLN A 268 18.30 -10.07 -22.64
CA GLN A 268 19.20 -11.03 -23.29
C GLN A 268 19.52 -10.65 -24.74
N TYR A 269 18.56 -10.06 -25.46
CA TYR A 269 18.73 -9.58 -26.83
C TYR A 269 19.89 -8.56 -26.99
N LEU A 270 20.29 -7.84 -25.93
CA LEU A 270 21.42 -6.90 -25.98
C LEU A 270 22.79 -7.59 -26.10
N ARG A 271 22.86 -8.90 -25.83
CA ARG A 271 24.10 -9.68 -25.94
C ARG A 271 24.47 -9.96 -27.39
N ASP A 272 23.48 -10.02 -28.26
CA ASP A 272 23.66 -10.20 -29.69
C ASP A 272 23.79 -8.82 -30.37
N PRO A 273 24.94 -8.50 -31.01
CA PRO A 273 25.14 -7.23 -31.69
C PRO A 273 24.12 -6.94 -32.80
N GLU A 274 23.61 -7.96 -33.48
CA GLU A 274 22.61 -7.80 -34.54
C GLU A 274 21.23 -7.46 -33.94
N LEU A 275 20.83 -8.17 -32.89
CA LEU A 275 19.55 -7.92 -32.20
C LEU A 275 19.53 -6.57 -31.47
N LYS A 276 20.68 -6.14 -30.95
CA LYS A 276 20.83 -4.87 -30.23
C LYS A 276 20.43 -3.66 -31.06
N GLU A 277 20.76 -3.65 -32.35
CA GLU A 277 20.46 -2.50 -33.22
C GLU A 277 19.01 -2.49 -33.71
N ILE A 278 18.41 -3.68 -33.87
CA ILE A 278 17.07 -3.86 -34.44
C ILE A 278 15.93 -3.90 -33.41
N VAL A 279 16.23 -4.11 -32.13
CA VAL A 279 15.20 -4.15 -31.07
C VAL A 279 15.33 -2.97 -30.13
N GLU A 280 14.25 -2.23 -29.97
CA GLU A 280 14.13 -1.15 -29.01
C GLU A 280 13.11 -1.55 -27.93
N VAL A 281 13.59 -1.73 -26.70
CA VAL A 281 12.74 -1.96 -25.53
C VAL A 281 12.75 -0.69 -24.69
N SER A 282 11.57 -0.15 -24.45
CA SER A 282 11.34 1.04 -23.63
C SER A 282 10.27 0.74 -22.58
N LEU A 283 10.24 1.51 -21.48
CA LEU A 283 9.21 1.39 -20.46
C LEU A 283 8.29 2.61 -20.57
N LEU A 284 6.98 2.38 -20.70
CA LEU A 284 6.00 3.46 -20.80
C LEU A 284 5.70 4.02 -19.39
N PRO A 285 6.07 5.27 -19.07
CA PRO A 285 5.89 5.83 -17.72
C PRO A 285 4.43 6.07 -17.36
N ASN A 286 3.54 6.14 -18.35
CA ASN A 286 2.11 6.41 -18.20
C ASN A 286 1.23 5.15 -18.27
N HIS A 287 1.81 3.96 -18.31
CA HIS A 287 1.09 2.69 -18.33
C HIS A 287 1.70 1.77 -17.28
N LEU A 288 0.96 1.52 -16.21
CA LEU A 288 1.44 0.82 -15.03
C LEU A 288 0.68 -0.49 -14.87
N LEU A 289 1.40 -1.59 -14.64
CA LEU A 289 0.88 -2.91 -14.34
C LEU A 289 0.94 -3.11 -12.83
N PHE A 290 -0.21 -3.25 -12.18
CA PHE A 290 -0.34 -3.41 -10.73
C PHE A 290 -0.69 -4.84 -10.36
N THR A 291 -0.05 -5.31 -9.29
CA THR A 291 -0.34 -6.58 -8.62
C THR A 291 -0.50 -6.32 -7.13
N VAL A 292 -1.61 -6.80 -6.57
CA VAL A 292 -1.90 -6.72 -5.14
C VAL A 292 -2.37 -8.07 -4.63
N GLU A 293 -1.63 -8.62 -3.69
CA GLU A 293 -1.89 -9.89 -3.02
C GLU A 293 -2.33 -9.62 -1.58
N THR A 294 -3.45 -10.20 -1.16
CA THR A 294 -3.95 -10.08 0.22
C THR A 294 -3.32 -11.13 1.14
N SER A 295 -3.05 -10.74 2.39
CA SER A 295 -2.64 -11.67 3.46
C SER A 295 -3.81 -12.40 4.12
N THR A 296 -5.05 -11.96 3.85
CA THR A 296 -6.27 -12.44 4.54
C THR A 296 -7.42 -12.71 3.54
N PRO A 297 -7.28 -13.68 2.61
CA PRO A 297 -8.26 -13.91 1.53
C PRO A 297 -9.72 -14.09 1.99
N GLY A 298 -9.93 -14.66 3.20
CA GLY A 298 -11.27 -14.90 3.76
C GLY A 298 -11.96 -13.67 4.36
N ALA A 299 -11.19 -12.68 4.84
CA ALA A 299 -11.70 -11.52 5.56
C ALA A 299 -11.58 -10.23 4.75
N ARG A 300 -10.47 -10.03 4.03
CA ARG A 300 -10.21 -8.82 3.27
C ARG A 300 -9.75 -9.16 1.85
N LEU A 301 -10.68 -9.04 0.92
CA LEU A 301 -10.46 -9.26 -0.51
C LEU A 301 -9.48 -8.23 -1.11
N PRO A 302 -8.66 -8.60 -2.11
CA PRO A 302 -7.65 -7.73 -2.67
C PRO A 302 -8.23 -6.46 -3.32
N GLU A 303 -9.39 -6.54 -3.98
CA GLU A 303 -10.06 -5.36 -4.53
C GLU A 303 -10.57 -4.40 -3.45
N SER A 304 -10.92 -4.92 -2.27
CA SER A 304 -11.33 -4.11 -1.13
C SER A 304 -10.14 -3.33 -0.57
N ILE A 305 -8.96 -3.95 -0.48
CA ILE A 305 -7.71 -3.28 -0.08
C ILE A 305 -7.41 -2.09 -1.00
N VAL A 306 -7.46 -2.29 -2.31
CA VAL A 306 -7.22 -1.21 -3.30
C VAL A 306 -8.26 -0.10 -3.17
N MET A 307 -9.54 -0.45 -2.99
CA MET A 307 -10.61 0.53 -2.78
C MET A 307 -10.41 1.34 -1.50
N SER A 308 -10.05 0.70 -0.39
CA SER A 308 -9.78 1.36 0.87
C SER A 308 -8.59 2.30 0.77
N ALA A 309 -7.54 1.93 0.03
CA ALA A 309 -6.40 2.82 -0.21
C ALA A 309 -6.80 4.10 -0.97
N ILE A 310 -7.65 3.97 -1.99
CA ILE A 310 -8.18 5.12 -2.72
C ILE A 310 -9.05 5.99 -1.80
N ASP A 311 -9.87 5.37 -0.96
CA ASP A 311 -10.74 6.07 0.00
C ASP A 311 -9.97 6.80 1.09
N ILE A 312 -8.85 6.24 1.55
CA ILE A 312 -7.94 6.92 2.47
C ILE A 312 -7.41 8.20 1.84
N MET A 313 -6.91 8.16 0.60
CA MET A 313 -6.43 9.38 -0.08
C MET A 313 -7.55 10.43 -0.25
N ILE A 314 -8.76 10.02 -0.65
CA ILE A 314 -9.91 10.93 -0.77
C ILE A 314 -10.25 11.55 0.60
N SER A 315 -10.19 10.76 1.67
CA SER A 315 -10.46 11.20 3.03
C SER A 315 -9.39 12.18 3.52
N LYS A 316 -8.11 11.93 3.20
CA LYS A 316 -7.00 12.88 3.45
C LYS A 316 -7.25 14.22 2.77
N CYS A 317 -7.53 14.21 1.46
CA CYS A 317 -7.80 15.45 0.74
C CYS A 317 -9.01 16.19 1.32
N THR A 318 -10.07 15.47 1.69
CA THR A 318 -11.26 16.06 2.30
C THR A 318 -10.96 16.69 3.65
N TYR A 319 -10.21 16.00 4.51
CA TYR A 319 -9.77 16.52 5.80
C TYR A 319 -8.91 17.78 5.67
N TYR A 320 -7.91 17.78 4.78
CA TYR A 320 -7.08 18.98 4.60
C TYR A 320 -7.83 20.14 3.95
N LEU A 321 -8.81 19.86 3.07
CA LEU A 321 -9.68 20.89 2.53
C LEU A 321 -10.49 21.59 3.64
N THR A 322 -11.03 20.87 4.62
CA THR A 322 -11.80 21.51 5.70
C THR A 322 -10.96 22.49 6.53
N ILE A 323 -9.65 22.26 6.65
CA ILE A 323 -8.71 23.16 7.33
C ILE A 323 -8.35 24.35 6.44
N VAL A 324 -7.97 24.08 5.18
CA VAL A 324 -7.52 25.13 4.23
C VAL A 324 -8.65 26.07 3.83
N GLU A 325 -9.91 25.64 3.91
CA GLU A 325 -11.10 26.45 3.62
C GLU A 325 -11.54 27.34 4.78
N GLN A 326 -10.92 27.22 5.96
CA GLN A 326 -11.17 28.15 7.04
C GLN A 326 -10.77 29.57 6.62
N PRO A 327 -11.60 30.59 6.93
CA PRO A 327 -11.40 31.96 6.42
C PRO A 327 -10.07 32.58 6.87
N ASP A 328 -9.54 32.14 8.01
CA ASP A 328 -8.31 32.68 8.61
C ASP A 328 -7.05 31.91 8.18
N PHE A 329 -7.17 30.88 7.34
CA PHE A 329 -6.04 30.03 6.97
C PHE A 329 -5.06 30.75 6.03
N ALA A 330 -3.87 31.05 6.53
CA ALA A 330 -2.73 31.59 5.76
C ALA A 330 -3.03 32.90 5.00
N VAL A 331 -3.92 33.73 5.54
CA VAL A 331 -4.30 35.04 4.97
C VAL A 331 -3.44 36.20 5.47
N THR A 332 -2.67 35.99 6.54
CA THR A 332 -1.77 36.99 7.12
C THR A 332 -0.30 36.66 6.81
N PRO A 333 0.54 37.65 6.47
CA PRO A 333 1.97 37.45 6.31
C PRO A 333 2.63 36.95 7.60
N LEU A 334 3.54 35.97 7.47
CA LEU A 334 4.34 35.39 8.54
C LEU A 334 5.82 35.53 8.15
N THR A 335 6.45 36.64 8.56
CA THR A 335 7.78 37.09 8.10
C THR A 335 8.95 36.69 9.00
N HIS A 336 8.69 36.22 10.22
CA HIS A 336 9.72 35.74 11.15
C HIS A 336 9.66 34.22 11.28
N PRO A 337 10.53 33.46 10.59
CA PRO A 337 10.59 32.00 10.72
C PRO A 337 11.10 31.52 12.09
N ASN A 338 11.60 32.43 12.94
CA ASN A 338 12.19 32.17 14.26
C ASN A 338 11.61 33.09 15.34
N PHE A 339 10.30 33.08 15.53
CA PHE A 339 9.79 33.22 16.89
C PHE A 339 8.98 31.97 17.16
N ASP A 340 9.29 31.34 18.28
CA ASP A 340 8.39 30.43 18.98
C ASP A 340 7.08 31.17 19.28
N ILE A 341 6.26 31.36 18.24
CA ILE A 341 4.82 31.44 18.38
C ILE A 341 4.34 29.98 18.44
N TYR A 342 4.93 29.21 19.35
CA TYR A 342 4.15 28.30 20.16
C TYR A 342 3.25 29.18 21.04
N SER A 343 2.26 29.80 20.40
CA SER A 343 1.08 30.17 21.15
C SER A 343 0.46 28.84 21.53
N ALA A 344 0.60 28.48 22.81
CA ALA A 344 -0.12 27.39 23.46
C ALA A 344 -1.66 27.51 23.27
N ASP A 345 -2.16 28.56 22.62
CA ASP A 345 -3.56 28.74 22.26
C ASP A 345 -3.91 28.30 20.83
N GLN A 346 -2.96 28.05 19.91
CA GLN A 346 -3.28 27.39 18.63
C GLN A 346 -3.36 25.86 18.74
N ASP A 347 -2.61 25.26 19.68
CA ASP A 347 -2.80 23.85 20.08
C ASP A 347 -4.18 23.62 20.71
N LYS A 348 -4.84 24.66 21.25
CA LYS A 348 -6.18 24.55 21.84
C LYS A 348 -7.32 24.53 20.82
N ASN A 349 -7.09 25.05 19.61
CA ASN A 349 -8.06 24.99 18.51
C ASN A 349 -7.72 23.89 17.48
N SER A 350 -6.50 23.33 17.48
CA SER A 350 -6.30 21.98 16.99
C SER A 350 -6.79 21.01 18.08
N SER A 351 -8.10 20.76 18.11
CA SER A 351 -8.56 19.46 18.57
C SER A 351 -7.62 18.43 17.94
N SER A 352 -7.02 17.55 18.76
CA SER A 352 -6.21 16.41 18.32
C SER A 352 -7.00 15.65 17.26
N SER A 353 -6.87 16.08 16.01
CA SER A 353 -7.74 15.63 14.95
C SER A 353 -7.03 14.45 14.36
N THR A 354 -7.64 13.30 14.59
CA THR A 354 -7.11 12.03 14.14
C THR A 354 -7.63 11.78 12.73
N LEU A 355 -6.71 11.43 11.84
CA LEU A 355 -7.00 10.98 10.50
C LEU A 355 -6.56 9.52 10.42
N ASN A 356 -7.52 8.62 10.27
CA ASN A 356 -7.27 7.17 10.25
C ASN A 356 -6.52 6.68 11.51
N GLY A 357 -6.92 7.17 12.69
CA GLY A 357 -6.33 6.78 13.98
C GLY A 357 -5.00 7.45 14.32
N ARG A 358 -4.50 8.38 13.48
CA ARG A 358 -3.21 9.06 13.69
C ARG A 358 -3.37 10.57 13.83
N PRO A 359 -2.58 11.26 14.67
CA PRO A 359 -2.57 12.72 14.71
C PRO A 359 -2.19 13.30 13.35
N ALA A 360 -3.03 14.17 12.80
CA ALA A 360 -2.79 14.84 11.54
C ALA A 360 -3.12 16.34 11.66
N GLY A 361 -2.57 17.15 10.76
CA GLY A 361 -2.90 18.57 10.71
C GLY A 361 -2.14 19.32 9.62
N VAL A 362 -2.59 20.52 9.28
CA VAL A 362 -1.89 21.42 8.36
C VAL A 362 -1.90 22.84 8.88
N TYR A 363 -0.75 23.52 8.81
CA TYR A 363 -0.62 24.93 9.16
C TYR A 363 0.41 25.63 8.28
N ALA A 364 0.38 26.97 8.22
CA ALA A 364 1.37 27.75 7.49
C ALA A 364 2.54 28.10 8.41
N LYS A 365 3.76 27.71 8.03
CA LYS A 365 5.00 28.09 8.72
C LYS A 365 5.56 29.42 8.22
N PHE A 366 5.32 29.74 6.95
CA PHE A 366 5.76 30.98 6.33
C PHE A 366 4.73 31.45 5.31
N VAL A 367 4.47 32.76 5.28
CA VAL A 367 3.61 33.41 4.28
C VAL A 367 4.23 34.76 3.93
N SER A 368 4.50 35.00 2.65
CA SER A 368 5.08 36.25 2.20
C SER A 368 4.12 37.44 2.32
N ASN A 369 4.64 38.67 2.35
CA ASN A 369 3.82 39.89 2.44
C ASN A 369 2.78 40.03 1.32
N ASN A 370 3.08 39.51 0.14
CA ASN A 370 2.15 39.51 -1.00
C ASN A 370 1.26 38.25 -1.06
N LEU A 371 1.35 37.34 -0.08
CA LEU A 371 0.63 36.07 0.01
C LEU A 371 0.87 35.09 -1.15
N LEU A 372 1.75 35.42 -2.09
CA LEU A 372 2.04 34.62 -3.28
C LEU A 372 3.01 33.46 -3.01
N ARG A 373 3.73 33.51 -1.88
CA ARG A 373 4.64 32.44 -1.45
C ARG A 373 4.28 32.00 -0.05
N ALA A 374 4.13 30.69 0.15
CA ALA A 374 3.93 30.14 1.48
C ALA A 374 4.59 28.76 1.60
N THR A 375 4.95 28.42 2.84
CA THR A 375 5.40 27.09 3.22
C THR A 375 4.39 26.53 4.22
N PHE A 376 3.72 25.46 3.82
CA PHE A 376 2.75 24.72 4.62
C PHE A 376 3.43 23.52 5.25
N VAL A 377 3.06 23.19 6.47
CA VAL A 377 3.53 22.01 7.18
C VAL A 377 2.36 21.05 7.33
N PHE A 378 2.48 19.85 6.76
CA PHE A 378 1.53 18.76 6.97
C PHE A 378 2.10 17.81 8.01
N LYS A 379 1.48 17.78 9.20
CA LYS A 379 1.75 16.82 10.26
C LYS A 379 0.98 15.52 9.99
N GLY A 380 1.60 14.39 10.29
CA GLY A 380 1.06 13.05 10.06
C GLY A 380 1.19 12.56 8.62
N GLU A 381 1.93 13.26 7.77
CA GLU A 381 2.01 13.00 6.32
C GLU A 381 3.46 12.88 5.84
N ASP A 382 3.63 12.22 4.70
CA ASP A 382 4.91 11.87 4.13
C ASP A 382 4.94 12.12 2.60
N HIS A 383 5.93 11.54 1.93
CA HIS A 383 6.05 11.62 0.47
C HIS A 383 4.81 11.10 -0.30
N THR A 384 3.94 10.28 0.29
CA THR A 384 2.72 9.74 -0.33
C THR A 384 1.80 10.88 -0.75
N LEU A 385 1.42 11.74 0.19
CA LEU A 385 0.61 12.92 -0.08
C LEU A 385 1.43 13.97 -0.84
N GLY A 386 2.67 14.21 -0.40
CA GLY A 386 3.52 15.27 -0.96
C GLY A 386 3.76 15.14 -2.47
N ALA A 387 4.09 13.94 -2.96
CA ALA A 387 4.36 13.71 -4.37
C ALA A 387 3.11 13.88 -5.24
N ALA A 388 1.99 13.28 -4.83
CA ALA A 388 0.74 13.33 -5.57
C ALA A 388 0.15 14.76 -5.58
N LEU A 389 0.21 15.47 -4.45
CA LEU A 389 -0.26 16.85 -4.35
C LEU A 389 0.61 17.81 -5.16
N LYS A 390 1.94 17.67 -5.10
CA LYS A 390 2.87 18.43 -5.94
C LYS A 390 2.56 18.24 -7.42
N TYR A 391 2.30 17.00 -7.85
CA TYR A 391 1.92 16.72 -9.23
C TYR A 391 0.67 17.52 -9.64
N CYS A 392 -0.39 17.53 -8.82
CA CYS A 392 -1.60 18.29 -9.09
C CYS A 392 -1.38 19.81 -9.09
N VAL A 393 -0.59 20.34 -8.15
CA VAL A 393 -0.32 21.78 -8.02
C VAL A 393 0.51 22.32 -9.19
N LEU A 394 1.55 21.60 -9.61
CA LEU A 394 2.44 22.03 -10.72
C LEU A 394 1.74 22.10 -12.09
N ARG A 395 0.53 21.55 -12.22
CA ARG A 395 -0.24 21.59 -13.45
C ARG A 395 -1.05 22.88 -13.63
N SER A 396 -1.19 23.68 -12.58
CA SER A 396 -1.79 25.01 -12.70
C SER A 396 -0.80 26.00 -13.32
N GLU A 397 -1.25 26.77 -14.32
CA GLU A 397 -0.44 27.85 -14.93
C GLU A 397 -0.13 28.99 -13.95
N THR A 398 -0.97 29.15 -12.91
CA THR A 398 -0.82 30.16 -11.88
C THR A 398 0.38 29.88 -10.98
N VAL A 399 0.90 28.65 -10.98
CA VAL A 399 2.05 28.23 -10.18
C VAL A 399 3.36 28.55 -10.90
N ARG A 400 4.27 29.19 -10.18
CA ARG A 400 5.64 29.42 -10.62
C ARG A 400 6.56 28.29 -10.16
N LEU A 401 6.43 27.88 -8.90
CA LEU A 401 7.24 26.83 -8.29
C LEU A 401 6.43 26.12 -7.21
N CYS A 402 6.57 24.80 -7.15
CA CYS A 402 6.04 24.00 -6.06
C CYS A 402 7.00 22.84 -5.78
N GLY A 403 7.30 22.64 -4.49
CA GLY A 403 8.18 21.59 -4.01
C GLY A 403 7.74 21.13 -2.63
N TYR A 404 8.25 19.98 -2.22
CA TYR A 404 8.08 19.53 -0.85
C TYR A 404 9.36 18.84 -0.38
N ASN A 405 9.56 18.81 0.94
CA ASN A 405 10.65 18.12 1.58
C ASN A 405 10.16 17.43 2.86
N GLN A 406 10.67 16.25 3.14
CA GLN A 406 10.57 15.60 4.44
C GLN A 406 11.93 15.74 5.10
N ALA A 407 12.02 16.54 6.16
CA ALA A 407 13.31 16.89 6.77
C ALA A 407 14.03 15.67 7.34
N HIS A 408 13.27 14.74 7.92
CA HIS A 408 13.79 13.49 8.48
C HIS A 408 12.83 12.32 8.20
N PRO A 409 13.30 11.15 7.75
CA PRO A 409 12.43 10.00 7.44
C PRO A 409 11.62 9.46 8.63
N LEU A 410 12.09 9.67 9.86
CA LEU A 410 11.37 9.27 11.09
C LEU A 410 10.34 10.30 11.56
N GLU A 411 10.35 11.52 11.01
CA GLU A 411 9.35 12.54 11.30
C GLU A 411 8.26 12.46 10.25
N ASN A 412 7.04 12.18 10.69
CA ASN A 412 5.85 12.18 9.82
C ASN A 412 5.38 13.62 9.59
N GLU A 413 6.24 14.43 9.00
CA GLU A 413 5.97 15.83 8.66
C GLU A 413 6.59 16.19 7.31
N ILE A 414 5.80 16.82 6.43
CA ILE A 414 6.30 17.39 5.19
C ILE A 414 6.15 18.91 5.14
N TYR A 415 7.19 19.54 4.61
CA TYR A 415 7.24 20.96 4.27
C TYR A 415 6.84 21.11 2.82
N PHE A 416 5.71 21.75 2.55
CA PHE A 416 5.16 21.95 1.22
C PHE A 416 5.24 23.43 0.83
N GLU A 417 6.09 23.75 -0.13
CA GLU A 417 6.33 25.12 -0.58
C GLU A 417 5.60 25.41 -1.89
N ILE A 418 4.89 26.54 -1.92
CA ILE A 418 4.21 27.04 -3.10
C ILE A 418 4.67 28.48 -3.36
N GLN A 419 4.99 28.75 -4.63
CA GLN A 419 5.15 30.10 -5.16
C GLN A 419 4.23 30.27 -6.38
N SER A 420 3.31 31.22 -6.27
CA SER A 420 2.32 31.58 -7.28
C SER A 420 2.73 32.86 -8.04
N LYS A 421 2.17 33.04 -9.23
CA LYS A 421 2.31 34.25 -10.06
C LYS A 421 1.26 35.31 -9.74
N GLN A 422 0.04 34.88 -9.41
CA GLN A 422 -1.14 35.78 -9.33
C GLN A 422 -2.05 35.46 -8.14
N GLU A 423 -2.37 34.18 -7.90
CA GLU A 423 -3.26 33.75 -6.83
C GLU A 423 -2.51 33.60 -5.48
N THR A 424 -3.21 33.67 -4.35
CA THR A 424 -2.59 33.39 -3.05
C THR A 424 -2.14 31.93 -2.97
N ALA A 425 -1.03 31.67 -2.27
CA ALA A 425 -0.49 30.32 -2.12
C ALA A 425 -1.49 29.37 -1.45
N ALA A 426 -2.32 29.86 -0.53
CA ALA A 426 -3.41 29.10 0.08
C ALA A 426 -4.49 28.69 -0.93
N THR A 427 -4.87 29.60 -1.84
CA THR A 427 -5.82 29.30 -2.93
C THR A 427 -5.28 28.23 -3.86
N VAL A 428 -4.00 28.33 -4.21
CA VAL A 428 -3.31 27.31 -5.02
C VAL A 428 -3.30 25.95 -4.33
N LEU A 429 -3.00 25.92 -3.02
CA LEU A 429 -3.03 24.69 -2.24
C LEU A 429 -4.42 24.04 -2.24
N ARG A 430 -5.46 24.85 -1.96
CA ARG A 430 -6.86 24.41 -2.00
C ARG A 430 -7.23 23.82 -3.35
N ASN A 431 -6.91 24.51 -4.44
CA ASN A 431 -7.20 24.04 -5.80
C ASN A 431 -6.44 22.74 -6.12
N GLY A 432 -5.20 22.60 -5.64
CA GLY A 432 -4.42 21.37 -5.73
C GLY A 432 -5.06 20.18 -5.02
N LEU A 433 -5.54 20.38 -3.79
CA LEU A 433 -6.26 19.36 -3.01
C LEU A 433 -7.58 18.96 -3.67
N TYR A 434 -8.34 19.92 -4.20
CA TYR A 434 -9.54 19.64 -4.99
C TYR A 434 -9.25 18.79 -6.23
N CYS A 435 -8.20 19.14 -6.96
CA CYS A 435 -7.75 18.41 -8.14
C CYS A 435 -7.35 16.98 -7.77
N LEU A 436 -6.54 16.81 -6.72
CA LEU A 436 -6.10 15.50 -6.23
C LEU A 436 -7.29 14.62 -5.82
N ARG A 437 -8.22 15.17 -5.03
CA ARG A 437 -9.45 14.47 -4.61
C ARG A 437 -10.27 14.02 -5.82
N ALA A 438 -10.50 14.91 -6.79
CA ALA A 438 -11.27 14.61 -7.99
C ALA A 438 -10.60 13.53 -8.86
N CYS A 439 -9.26 13.52 -8.94
CA CYS A 439 -8.52 12.45 -9.61
C CYS A 439 -8.77 11.10 -8.94
N PHE A 440 -8.60 10.99 -7.62
CA PHE A 440 -8.81 9.72 -6.90
C PHE A 440 -10.29 9.28 -6.89
N GLU A 441 -11.25 10.19 -6.80
CA GLU A 441 -12.68 9.89 -6.98
C GLU A 441 -12.97 9.32 -8.38
N HIS A 442 -12.29 9.83 -9.41
CA HIS A 442 -12.40 9.29 -10.77
C HIS A 442 -11.79 7.89 -10.88
N VAL A 443 -10.59 7.68 -10.32
CA VAL A 443 -9.94 6.37 -10.23
C VAL A 443 -10.87 5.36 -9.56
N LYS A 444 -11.45 5.71 -8.40
CA LYS A 444 -12.42 4.87 -7.67
C LYS A 444 -13.60 4.46 -8.54
N ARG A 445 -14.23 5.42 -9.23
CA ARG A 445 -15.40 5.16 -10.10
C ARG A 445 -15.05 4.21 -11.25
N LYS A 446 -13.89 4.40 -11.88
CA LYS A 446 -13.42 3.57 -12.99
C LYS A 446 -13.09 2.16 -12.51
N LEU A 447 -12.38 2.00 -11.38
CA LEU A 447 -12.10 0.71 -10.77
C LEU A 447 -13.40 -0.05 -10.43
N ARG A 448 -14.36 0.64 -9.80
CA ARG A 448 -15.67 0.04 -9.48
C ARG A 448 -16.43 -0.41 -10.74
N SER A 449 -16.33 0.36 -11.82
CA SER A 449 -16.94 -0.01 -13.10
C SER A 449 -16.28 -1.25 -13.71
N SER A 450 -14.95 -1.35 -13.66
CA SER A 450 -14.20 -2.50 -14.18
C SER A 450 -14.46 -3.77 -13.34
N LEU A 451 -14.50 -3.66 -12.00
CA LEU A 451 -14.87 -4.79 -11.12
C LEU A 451 -16.26 -5.35 -11.44
N LYS A 452 -17.26 -4.47 -11.61
CA LYS A 452 -18.63 -4.87 -11.99
C LYS A 452 -18.68 -5.57 -13.34
N LYS A 453 -17.80 -5.23 -14.28
CA LYS A 453 -17.75 -5.90 -15.61
C LYS A 453 -17.22 -7.32 -15.47
N ILE A 454 -16.16 -7.53 -14.69
CA ILE A 454 -15.60 -8.87 -14.45
C ILE A 454 -16.57 -9.76 -13.70
N GLN A 455 -17.20 -9.25 -12.63
CA GLN A 455 -18.19 -10.00 -11.87
C GLN A 455 -19.38 -10.43 -12.74
N ARG A 456 -19.80 -9.61 -13.72
CA ARG A 456 -20.83 -10.00 -14.68
C ARG A 456 -20.36 -11.08 -15.64
N GLN A 457 -19.12 -10.99 -16.12
CA GLN A 457 -18.52 -11.98 -17.01
C GLN A 457 -18.38 -13.34 -16.33
N SER A 458 -17.95 -13.38 -15.06
CA SER A 458 -17.87 -14.63 -14.30
C SER A 458 -19.25 -15.27 -14.13
N THR A 459 -20.28 -14.50 -13.77
CA THR A 459 -21.65 -15.02 -13.61
C THR A 459 -22.33 -15.46 -14.91
N SER A 460 -21.83 -15.05 -16.07
CA SER A 460 -22.33 -15.50 -17.38
C SER A 460 -21.56 -16.71 -17.94
N SER A 461 -20.46 -17.09 -17.30
CA SER A 461 -19.60 -18.21 -17.69
C SER A 461 -19.88 -19.48 -16.88
N GLU A 462 -20.58 -19.34 -15.76
CA GLU A 462 -21.20 -20.41 -14.96
C GLU A 462 -22.65 -20.62 -15.41
#